data_AF-G0L8G4-F1
#
_entry.id   AF-G0L8G4-F1
#
_cell.length_a   1.000
_cell.length_b   1.000
_cell.length_c   1.000
_cell.angle_alpha   90.00
_cell.angle_beta   90.00
_cell.angle_gamma   90.00
#
_symmetry.space_group_name_H-M   'P 1'
#
loop_
_entity.id
_entity.type
_entity.pdbx_description
1 polymer ?
#
loop_
_entity_poly.entity_id
_entity_poly.type
_entity_poly.pdbx_seq_one_letter_code
_entity_poly.pdbx_strand_id
1 'polypeptide(L)' 'MTRRKFTSKFKTKVVLEALKERHSLAEIAQKYKIHPTQISS' A
#
# COMPACT_ATOMS: atom_id res chain seq x y z
N MET A 1 14.29 -12.99 10.41
CA MET A 1 13.31 -12.35 9.50
C MET A 1 13.88 -11.05 8.95
N THR A 2 14.15 -10.98 7.65
CA THR A 2 14.56 -9.74 6.97
C THR A 2 13.34 -8.86 6.72
N ARG A 3 13.23 -7.76 7.45
CA ARG A 3 12.13 -6.79 7.28
C ARG A 3 12.27 -6.11 5.92
N ARG A 4 11.30 -6.31 5.03
CA ARG A 4 11.21 -5.56 3.76
C ARG A 4 11.10 -4.06 4.09
N LYS A 5 12.09 -3.28 3.64
CA LYS A 5 12.06 -1.82 3.75
C LYS A 5 11.31 -1.24 2.55
N PHE A 6 10.15 -0.64 2.80
CA PHE A 6 9.44 0.13 1.78
C PHE A 6 9.99 1.55 1.76
N THR A 7 10.38 2.02 0.58
CA THR A 7 10.84 3.40 0.39
C THR A 7 9.67 4.37 0.47
N SER A 8 9.94 5.63 0.83
CA SER A 8 8.92 6.68 0.92
C SER A 8 8.13 6.83 -0.38
N LYS A 9 8.84 6.76 -1.53
CA LYS A 9 8.25 6.80 -2.87
C LYS A 9 7.21 5.69 -3.11
N PHE A 10 7.46 4.48 -2.59
CA PHE A 10 6.52 3.37 -2.69
C PHE A 10 5.25 3.64 -1.89
N LYS A 11 5.39 4.11 -0.64
CA LYS A 11 4.24 4.45 0.21
C LYS A 11 3.38 5.55 -0.42
N THR A 12 4.01 6.60 -0.97
CA THR A 12 3.28 7.68 -1.66
C THR A 12 2.50 7.16 -2.85
N LYS A 13 3.08 6.25 -3.65
CA LYS A 13 2.37 5.64 -4.79
C LYS A 13 1.13 4.86 -4.32
N VAL A 14 1.28 4.04 -3.28
CA VAL A 14 0.18 3.23 -2.73
C VAL A 14 -0.94 4.11 -2.18
N VAL A 15 -0.60 5.16 -1.43
CA VAL A 15 -1.58 6.12 -0.87
C VAL A 15 -2.29 6.89 -1.99
N LEU A 16 -1.57 7.36 -3.01
CA LEU A 16 -2.17 8.03 -4.18
C LEU A 16 -3.12 7.10 -4.95
N GLU A 17 -2.86 5.80 -4.98
CA GLU A 17 -3.73 4.81 -5.64
C GLU A 17 -4.98 4.52 -4.79
N ALA A 18 -4.85 4.50 -3.46
CA ALA A 18 -5.97 4.41 -2.53
C ALA A 18 -6.88 5.65 -2.59
N LEU A 19 -6.30 6.85 -2.68
CA LEU A 19 -7.04 8.11 -2.82
C LEU A 19 -7.77 8.27 -4.16
N LYS A 20 -7.41 7.47 -5.17
CA LYS A 20 -8.11 7.46 -6.46
C LYS A 20 -9.42 6.66 -6.44
N GLU A 21 -9.72 5.98 -5.33
CA GLU A 21 -10.95 5.20 -5.09
C GLU A 21 -11.31 4.17 -6.18
N ARG A 22 -10.34 3.82 -7.05
CA ARG A 22 -10.55 2.86 -8.14
C ARG A 22 -10.51 1.40 -7.70
N HIS A 23 -9.87 1.16 -6.57
CA HIS A 23 -9.65 -0.16 -5.99
C HIS A 23 -9.81 -0.06 -4.48
N SER A 24 -10.39 -1.08 -3.86
CA SER A 24 -10.47 -1.17 -2.41
C SER A 24 -9.08 -1.32 -1.79
N LEU A 25 -8.93 -0.90 -0.53
CA LEU A 25 -7.69 -1.05 0.22
C LEU A 25 -7.19 -2.50 0.23
N ALA A 26 -8.10 -3.48 0.23
CA ALA A 26 -7.78 -4.90 0.17
C ALA A 26 -7.15 -5.31 -1.18
N GLU A 27 -7.66 -4.79 -2.29
CA GLU A 27 -7.14 -5.08 -3.63
C GLU A 27 -5.76 -4.46 -3.84
N ILE A 28 -5.59 -3.21 -3.38
CA ILE A 28 -4.30 -2.50 -3.41
C ILE A 28 -3.28 -3.24 -2.54
N ALA A 29 -3.69 -3.65 -1.33
CA ALA A 29 -2.87 -4.43 -0.43
C ALA A 29 -2.41 -5.74 -1.07
N GLN A 30 -3.30 -6.47 -1.74
CA GLN A 30 -2.98 -7.72 -2.41
C GLN A 30 -2.07 -7.51 -3.63
N LYS A 31 -2.33 -6.49 -4.46
CA LYS A 31 -1.51 -6.09 -5.61
C LYS A 31 -0.07 -5.77 -5.22
N TYR A 32 0.10 -5.09 -4.10
CA TYR A 32 1.42 -4.68 -3.59
C TYR A 32 2.02 -5.64 -2.56
N LYS A 33 1.33 -6.74 -2.24
CA LYS A 33 1.69 -7.71 -1.19
C LYS A 33 2.04 -7.03 0.14
N ILE A 34 1.25 -6.02 0.51
CA ILE A 34 1.34 -5.31 1.77
C ILE A 34 0.09 -5.58 2.61
N HIS A 35 0.16 -5.36 3.91
CA HIS A 35 -1.02 -5.49 4.75
C HIS A 35 -1.89 -4.23 4.63
N PRO A 36 -3.23 -4.31 4.53
CA PRO A 36 -4.09 -3.14 4.35
C PRO A 36 -3.97 -2.11 5.49
N THR A 37 -3.62 -2.54 6.71
CA THR A 37 -3.33 -1.62 7.82
C THR A 37 -2.11 -0.72 7.56
N GLN A 38 -1.20 -1.11 6.64
CA GLN A 38 -0.05 -0.27 6.25
C GLN A 38 -0.43 0.84 5.25
N ILE A 39 -1.66 0.83 4.73
CA ILE A 39 -2.19 1.83 3.79
C ILE A 39 -3.03 2.86 4.56
N SER A 40 -3.77 2.40 5.58
CA SER A 40 -4.64 3.24 6.41
C SER A 40 -3.93 3.98 7.54
N SER A 41 -2.68 3.61 7.86
CA SER A 41 -1.94 4.13 9.02
C SER A 41 -0.84 5.11 8.66
#